data_AF-A0A7L5YUG5-F1
#
_entry.id   AF-A0A7L5YUG5-F1
#
_cell.length_a   1.000
_cell.length_b   1.000
_cell.length_c   1.000
_cell.angle_alpha   90.00
_cell.angle_beta   90.00
_cell.angle_gamma   90.00
#
_symmetry.space_group_name_H-M   'P 1'
#
loop_
_entity.id
_entity.type
_entity.pdbx_description
1 polymer ?
#
loop_
_entity_poly.entity_id
_entity_poly.type
_entity_poly.pdbx_seq_one_letter_code
_entity_poly.pdbx_strand_id
1 'polypeptide(L)'
;MTRHRIDPLRALTDEERGVLTQISRSASEPASHVARAKALLAVADGCNYQEAAQAAGRRAGDAVAHLVSRFNREGLAAIAPRHGGGAQPIYDSAARERILKEARRTPDREQDGTATWSLTTLQRALRQAPDGLPQVSTYTILMVLREAGFTWQASRTWCETGKVKRKRKSGVVEVTDPDTEPKKADRAGVPDGRKARSAGLDDRSSRALSDGTLSGS
;
A
#
# COMPACT_ATOMS: atom_id res chain seq x y z
N MET A 1 -44.76 -3.43 -3.05
CA MET A 1 -43.69 -4.24 -2.41
C MET A 1 -42.92 -3.36 -1.45
N THR A 2 -43.45 -3.18 -0.24
CA THR A 2 -42.84 -2.41 0.85
C THR A 2 -41.65 -3.18 1.41
N ARG A 3 -40.43 -2.80 1.02
CA ARG A 3 -39.23 -3.37 1.65
C ARG A 3 -39.26 -3.00 3.13
N HIS A 4 -39.38 -4.02 3.98
CA HIS A 4 -39.39 -3.86 5.44
C HIS A 4 -38.19 -3.03 5.89
N ARG A 5 -38.47 -1.98 6.66
CA ARG A 5 -37.48 -1.12 7.32
C ARG A 5 -36.77 -1.98 8.36
N ILE A 6 -35.58 -2.49 8.03
CA ILE A 6 -34.85 -3.50 8.82
C ILE A 6 -34.53 -3.04 10.25
N ASP A 7 -34.52 -1.73 10.52
CA ASP A 7 -34.46 -1.17 11.88
C ASP A 7 -34.89 0.31 11.80
N PRO A 8 -36.08 0.72 12.27
CA PRO A 8 -36.51 2.12 12.25
C PRO A 8 -35.62 2.98 13.16
N LEU A 9 -35.32 4.21 12.76
CA LEU A 9 -34.60 5.15 13.63
C LEU A 9 -35.43 5.42 14.89
N ARG A 10 -34.82 5.26 16.07
CA ARG A 10 -35.45 5.65 17.34
C ARG A 10 -35.71 7.15 17.39
N ALA A 11 -36.62 7.60 18.25
CA ALA A 11 -36.82 9.02 18.46
C ALA A 11 -35.50 9.70 18.88
N LEU A 12 -35.16 10.78 18.17
CA LEU A 12 -34.02 11.63 18.52
C LEU A 12 -34.41 12.51 19.70
N THR A 13 -33.53 12.60 20.68
CA THR A 13 -33.64 13.64 21.72
C THR A 13 -33.39 15.02 21.13
N ASP A 14 -33.85 16.08 21.80
CA ASP A 14 -33.65 17.46 21.33
C ASP A 14 -32.15 17.81 21.28
N GLU A 15 -31.37 17.31 22.24
CA GLU A 15 -29.92 17.45 22.27
C GLU A 15 -29.27 16.76 21.05
N GLU A 16 -29.65 15.52 20.76
CA GLU A 16 -29.12 14.77 19.61
C GLU A 16 -29.46 15.45 18.29
N ARG A 17 -30.71 15.93 18.14
CA ARG A 17 -31.14 16.67 16.95
C ARG A 17 -30.36 17.98 16.80
N GLY A 18 -30.12 18.70 17.90
CA GLY A 18 -29.31 19.92 17.92
C GLY A 18 -27.87 19.68 17.45
N VAL A 19 -27.20 18.67 18.01
CA VAL A 19 -25.84 18.30 17.63
C VAL A 19 -25.75 17.84 16.17
N LEU A 20 -26.68 17.00 15.72
CA LEU A 20 -26.75 16.57 14.32
C LEU A 20 -26.95 17.76 13.37
N THR A 21 -27.79 18.73 13.76
CA THR A 21 -28.02 19.95 12.98
C THR A 21 -26.76 20.79 12.89
N GLN A 22 -26.05 20.99 13.99
CA GLN A 22 -24.76 21.70 14.01
C GLN A 22 -23.73 21.02 13.08
N ILE A 23 -23.54 19.71 13.22
CA ILE A 23 -22.58 18.94 12.40
C ILE A 23 -22.96 19.03 10.92
N SER A 24 -24.25 18.92 10.58
CA SER A 24 -24.73 18.94 9.19
C SER A 24 -24.43 20.27 8.45
N ARG A 25 -24.29 21.38 9.18
CA ARG A 25 -24.05 22.73 8.68
C ARG A 25 -22.59 23.18 8.81
N SER A 26 -21.77 22.42 9.54
CA SER A 26 -20.37 22.79 9.78
C SER A 26 -19.54 22.67 8.51
N ALA A 27 -18.72 23.69 8.26
CA ALA A 27 -17.72 23.69 7.18
C ALA A 27 -16.37 23.09 7.62
N SER A 28 -16.15 22.94 8.94
CA SER A 28 -14.89 22.47 9.51
C SER A 28 -14.92 20.99 9.92
N GLU A 29 -16.09 20.36 9.93
CA GLU A 29 -16.25 18.93 10.23
C GLU A 29 -15.80 18.06 9.05
N PRO A 30 -15.32 16.83 9.31
CA PRO A 30 -15.06 15.85 8.27
C PRO A 30 -16.32 15.62 7.41
N ALA A 31 -16.16 15.59 6.08
CA ALA A 31 -17.27 15.37 5.16
C ALA A 31 -18.06 14.08 5.45
N SER A 32 -17.42 13.06 6.04
CA SER A 32 -18.07 11.84 6.51
C SER A 32 -19.03 12.07 7.67
N HIS A 33 -18.70 12.96 8.61
CA HIS A 33 -19.57 13.34 9.73
C HIS A 33 -20.78 14.12 9.22
N VAL A 34 -20.54 15.13 8.37
CA VAL A 34 -21.58 15.96 7.75
C VAL A 34 -22.57 15.09 6.97
N ALA A 35 -22.08 14.18 6.14
CA ALA A 35 -22.92 13.27 5.35
C ALA A 35 -23.78 12.35 6.23
N ARG A 36 -23.20 11.78 7.30
CA ARG A 36 -23.95 10.91 8.23
C ARG A 36 -24.99 11.68 9.03
N ALA A 37 -24.67 12.90 9.46
CA ALA A 37 -25.61 13.76 10.16
C ALA A 37 -26.80 14.13 9.26
N LYS A 38 -26.55 14.49 7.99
CA LYS A 38 -27.60 14.75 6.99
C LYS A 38 -28.48 13.51 6.75
N ALA A 39 -27.88 12.33 6.64
CA ALA A 39 -28.63 11.09 6.46
C ALA A 39 -29.56 10.81 7.67
N LEU A 40 -29.07 10.96 8.89
CA LEU A 40 -29.86 10.71 10.11
C LEU A 40 -31.01 11.72 10.28
N LEU A 41 -30.76 13.02 10.00
CA LEU A 41 -31.82 14.04 10.01
C LEU A 41 -32.88 13.75 8.95
N ALA A 42 -32.49 13.41 7.72
CA ALA A 42 -33.44 13.05 6.67
C ALA A 42 -34.33 11.85 7.05
N VAL A 43 -33.75 10.81 7.67
CA VAL A 43 -34.53 9.67 8.17
C VAL A 43 -35.46 10.09 9.32
N ALA A 44 -35.00 10.97 10.22
CA ALA A 44 -35.81 11.49 11.31
C ALA A 44 -36.96 12.37 10.84
N ASP A 45 -36.81 13.02 9.69
CA ASP A 45 -37.83 13.84 9.03
C ASP A 45 -38.77 13.01 8.13
N GLY A 46 -38.59 11.68 8.10
CA GLY A 46 -39.49 10.73 7.45
C GLY A 46 -39.07 10.25 6.06
N CYS A 47 -37.90 10.68 5.55
CA CYS A 47 -37.39 10.18 4.27
C CYS A 47 -37.06 8.68 4.33
N ASN A 48 -37.20 8.01 3.18
CA ASN A 48 -36.73 6.63 3.07
C ASN A 48 -35.19 6.57 3.00
N TYR A 49 -34.60 5.39 3.20
CA TYR A 49 -33.14 5.23 3.25
C TYR A 49 -32.44 5.58 1.94
N GLN A 50 -33.12 5.45 0.80
CA GLN A 50 -32.55 5.84 -0.48
C GLN A 50 -32.52 7.36 -0.63
N GLU A 51 -33.60 8.05 -0.27
CA GLU A 51 -33.65 9.52 -0.25
C GLU A 51 -32.63 10.11 0.73
N ALA A 52 -32.55 9.55 1.93
CA ALA A 52 -31.57 9.96 2.94
C ALA A 52 -30.12 9.73 2.46
N ALA A 53 -29.87 8.64 1.72
CA ALA A 53 -28.57 8.41 1.09
C ALA A 53 -28.25 9.48 0.05
N GLN A 54 -29.21 9.84 -0.81
CA GLN A 54 -29.01 10.90 -1.82
C GLN A 54 -28.74 12.26 -1.18
N ALA A 55 -29.48 12.62 -0.12
CA ALA A 55 -29.25 13.84 0.65
C ALA A 55 -27.84 13.89 1.29
N ALA A 56 -27.26 12.73 1.59
CA ALA A 56 -25.90 12.56 2.08
C ALA A 56 -24.84 12.38 0.98
N GLY A 57 -25.19 12.50 -0.30
CA GLY A 57 -24.29 12.32 -1.43
C GLY A 57 -23.88 10.86 -1.68
N ARG A 58 -24.70 9.89 -1.27
CA ARG A 58 -24.47 8.45 -1.41
C ARG A 58 -25.48 7.83 -2.38
N ARG A 59 -25.06 6.78 -3.08
CA ARG A 59 -25.88 6.13 -4.13
C ARG A 59 -26.82 5.03 -3.61
N ALA A 60 -26.55 4.49 -2.42
CA ALA A 60 -27.26 3.33 -1.88
C ALA A 60 -27.66 3.53 -0.41
N GLY A 61 -28.90 3.12 -0.09
CA GLY A 61 -29.50 3.20 1.24
C GLY A 61 -28.98 2.20 2.28
N ASP A 62 -28.27 1.13 1.88
CA ASP A 62 -27.79 0.11 2.83
C ASP A 62 -26.84 0.69 3.88
N ALA A 63 -25.98 1.64 3.47
CA ALA A 63 -25.11 2.36 4.39
C ALA A 63 -25.90 3.20 5.42
N VAL A 64 -27.07 3.71 5.04
CA VAL A 64 -27.97 4.45 5.94
C VAL A 64 -28.66 3.48 6.91
N ALA A 65 -29.09 2.30 6.44
CA ALA A 65 -29.67 1.28 7.31
C ALA A 65 -28.68 0.84 8.41
N HIS A 66 -27.42 0.57 8.05
CA HIS A 66 -26.37 0.26 9.02
C HIS A 66 -26.07 1.42 9.97
N LEU A 67 -26.08 2.66 9.46
CA LEU A 67 -25.90 3.86 10.28
C LEU A 67 -27.02 4.03 11.30
N VAL A 68 -28.28 3.83 10.89
CA VAL A 68 -29.47 3.93 11.75
C VAL A 68 -29.41 2.88 12.85
N SER A 69 -29.16 1.61 12.51
CA SER A 69 -29.05 0.55 13.52
C SER A 69 -27.92 0.82 14.50
N ARG A 70 -26.79 1.36 14.02
CA ARG A 70 -25.69 1.78 14.88
C ARG A 70 -26.07 2.95 15.79
N PHE A 71 -26.74 3.97 15.25
CA PHE A 71 -27.20 5.13 16.01
C PHE A 71 -28.18 4.73 17.11
N ASN A 72 -29.07 3.77 16.83
CA ASN A 72 -30.00 3.23 17.83
C ASN A 72 -29.26 2.65 19.05
N ARG A 73 -28.08 2.04 18.86
CA ARG A 73 -27.26 1.46 19.94
C ARG A 73 -26.28 2.44 20.60
N GLU A 74 -25.68 3.33 19.81
CA GLU A 74 -24.49 4.11 20.21
C GLU A 74 -24.76 5.63 20.29
N GLY A 75 -25.91 6.11 19.82
CA GLY A 75 -26.23 7.55 19.74
C GLY A 75 -25.24 8.33 18.88
N LEU A 76 -24.86 9.53 19.34
CA LEU A 76 -23.95 10.44 18.61
C LEU A 76 -22.58 9.82 18.29
N ALA A 77 -22.11 8.83 19.06
CA ALA A 77 -20.87 8.12 18.77
C ALA A 77 -20.91 7.34 17.43
N ALA A 78 -22.11 7.09 16.89
CA ALA A 78 -22.29 6.47 15.58
C ALA A 78 -21.84 7.36 14.41
N ILE A 79 -21.79 8.69 14.61
CA ILE A 79 -21.38 9.67 13.59
C ILE A 79 -19.90 9.47 13.22
N ALA A 80 -19.05 9.23 14.22
CA ALA A 80 -17.63 9.00 14.01
C ALA A 80 -17.39 7.69 13.22
N PRO A 81 -16.60 7.71 12.14
CA PRO A 81 -16.19 6.49 11.45
C PRO A 81 -15.37 5.63 12.41
N ARG A 82 -15.72 4.34 12.51
CA ARG A 82 -14.77 3.39 13.07
C ARG A 82 -13.62 3.27 12.09
N HIS A 83 -12.40 3.15 12.62
CA HIS A 83 -11.30 2.65 11.82
C HIS A 83 -11.75 1.31 11.24
N GLY A 84 -11.98 1.29 9.93
CA GLY A 84 -12.20 0.06 9.20
C GLY A 84 -10.87 -0.65 9.27
N GLY A 85 -10.70 -1.54 10.25
CA GLY A 85 -9.51 -2.35 10.38
C GLY A 85 -9.20 -2.92 9.01
N GLY A 86 -7.98 -2.68 8.52
CA GLY A 86 -7.53 -3.31 7.29
C GLY A 86 -7.63 -4.83 7.42
N ALA A 87 -7.56 -5.53 6.29
CA ALA A 87 -7.42 -6.99 6.33
C ALA A 87 -6.32 -7.37 7.32
N GLN A 88 -6.64 -8.26 8.27
CA GLN A 88 -5.64 -8.76 9.21
C GLN A 88 -4.48 -9.34 8.38
N PRO A 89 -3.23 -8.91 8.61
CA PRO A 89 -2.10 -9.44 7.86
C PRO A 89 -2.06 -10.97 7.99
N ILE A 90 -2.11 -11.68 6.85
CA ILE A 90 -2.05 -13.15 6.79
C ILE A 90 -0.78 -13.70 7.46
N TYR A 91 0.27 -12.87 7.54
CA TYR A 91 1.49 -13.15 8.29
C TYR A 91 1.55 -12.19 9.47
N ASP A 92 1.25 -12.74 10.64
CA ASP A 92 1.33 -12.06 11.93
C ASP A 92 2.79 -11.74 12.32
N SER A 93 2.96 -11.11 13.48
CA SER A 93 4.29 -10.82 14.03
C SER A 93 5.13 -12.08 14.23
N ALA A 94 4.52 -13.20 14.61
CA ALA A 94 5.22 -14.47 14.84
C ALA A 94 5.78 -15.05 13.52
N ALA A 95 5.00 -15.02 12.44
CA ALA A 95 5.46 -15.45 11.12
C ALA A 95 6.59 -14.54 10.59
N ARG A 96 6.48 -13.23 10.81
CA ARG A 96 7.55 -12.27 10.48
C ARG A 96 8.84 -12.60 11.23
N GLU A 97 8.74 -12.79 12.55
CA GLU A 97 9.89 -13.13 13.38
C GLU A 97 10.51 -14.48 12.99
N ARG A 98 9.70 -15.47 12.62
CA ARG A 98 10.19 -16.77 12.15
C ARG A 98 10.97 -16.67 10.85
N ILE A 99 10.50 -15.88 9.89
CA ILE A 99 11.21 -15.60 8.62
C ILE A 99 12.56 -14.94 8.91
N LEU A 100 12.60 -13.95 9.81
CA LEU A 100 13.84 -13.27 10.17
C LEU A 100 14.81 -14.18 10.92
N LYS A 101 14.31 -15.04 11.82
CA LYS A 101 15.11 -16.05 12.51
C LYS A 101 15.77 -17.00 11.51
N GLU A 102 15.03 -17.47 10.51
CA GLU A 102 15.57 -18.36 9.48
C GLU A 102 16.58 -17.63 8.59
N ALA A 103 16.30 -16.39 8.19
CA ALA A 103 17.21 -15.59 7.37
C ALA A 103 18.54 -15.26 8.08
N ARG A 104 18.53 -15.19 9.42
CA ARG A 104 19.74 -14.99 10.26
C ARG A 104 20.53 -16.28 10.48
N ARG A 105 19.91 -17.45 10.36
CA ARG A 105 20.59 -18.74 10.49
C ARG A 105 21.60 -18.90 9.35
N THR A 106 22.76 -19.48 9.64
CA THR A 106 23.68 -19.90 8.57
C THR A 106 23.13 -21.18 7.92
N PRO A 107 22.95 -21.23 6.59
CA PRO A 107 22.49 -22.43 5.91
C PRO A 107 23.41 -23.63 6.20
N ASP A 108 22.81 -24.79 6.44
CA ASP A 108 23.51 -26.05 6.54
C ASP A 108 23.54 -26.72 5.15
N ARG A 109 24.73 -27.12 4.68
CA ARG A 109 24.87 -27.73 3.36
C ARG A 109 24.19 -29.09 3.27
N GLU A 110 24.15 -29.86 4.35
CA GLU A 110 23.54 -31.19 4.37
C GLU A 110 22.02 -31.10 4.41
N GLN A 111 21.46 -30.14 5.14
CA GLN A 111 20.02 -29.99 5.33
C GLN A 111 19.36 -29.09 4.29
N ASP A 112 20.00 -27.96 3.94
CA ASP A 112 19.40 -26.92 3.08
C ASP A 112 19.89 -26.99 1.61
N GLY A 113 20.95 -27.75 1.35
CA GLY A 113 21.54 -27.92 0.01
C GLY A 113 22.17 -26.65 -0.56
N THR A 114 22.40 -25.63 0.26
CA THR A 114 23.00 -24.35 -0.16
C THR A 114 23.95 -23.82 0.91
N ALA A 115 24.95 -23.04 0.50
CA ALA A 115 25.81 -22.28 1.41
C ALA A 115 25.26 -20.88 1.70
N THR A 116 24.25 -20.43 0.96
CA THR A 116 23.69 -19.07 1.01
C THR A 116 22.18 -19.09 0.84
N TRP A 117 21.46 -18.25 1.60
CA TRP A 117 20.01 -18.09 1.42
C TRP A 117 19.68 -17.33 0.13
N SER A 118 19.04 -17.98 -0.83
CA SER A 118 18.18 -17.35 -1.84
C SER A 118 16.74 -17.30 -1.32
N LEU A 119 15.86 -16.49 -1.94
CA LEU A 119 14.44 -16.46 -1.56
C LEU A 119 13.77 -17.84 -1.68
N THR A 120 14.13 -18.62 -2.70
CA THR A 120 13.57 -19.95 -2.96
C THR A 120 14.08 -21.01 -2.00
N THR A 121 15.36 -20.94 -1.61
CA THR A 121 15.93 -21.86 -0.60
C THR A 121 15.41 -21.53 0.79
N LEU A 122 15.30 -20.24 1.12
CA LEU A 122 14.69 -19.78 2.36
C LEU A 122 13.21 -20.17 2.45
N GLN A 123 12.45 -20.05 1.36
CA GLN A 123 11.07 -20.54 1.29
C GLN A 123 10.99 -22.05 1.54
N ARG A 124 11.88 -22.85 0.92
CA ARG A 124 11.89 -24.29 1.10
C ARG A 124 12.16 -24.67 2.56
N ALA A 125 13.19 -24.09 3.17
CA ALA A 125 13.53 -24.32 4.57
C ALA A 125 12.36 -23.94 5.50
N LEU A 126 11.75 -22.77 5.27
CA LEU A 126 10.56 -22.34 6.03
C LEU A 126 9.36 -23.26 5.87
N ARG A 127 9.18 -23.92 4.71
CA ARG A 127 8.06 -24.85 4.49
C ARG A 127 8.32 -26.24 5.09
N GLN A 128 9.58 -26.64 5.22
CA GLN A 128 9.98 -27.95 5.72
C GLN A 128 10.17 -27.97 7.24
N ALA A 129 10.40 -26.80 7.86
CA ALA A 129 10.56 -26.71 9.31
C ALA A 129 9.29 -27.13 10.06
N PRO A 130 9.41 -27.81 11.23
CA PRO A 130 8.27 -28.24 12.04
C PRO A 130 7.47 -27.06 12.62
N ASP A 131 8.12 -25.92 12.85
CA ASP A 131 7.53 -24.62 13.22
C ASP A 131 7.43 -23.68 12.00
N GLY A 132 7.35 -24.27 10.81
CA GLY A 132 7.45 -23.61 9.53
C GLY A 132 6.19 -22.86 9.09
N LEU A 133 6.32 -22.19 7.94
CA LEU A 133 5.25 -21.48 7.27
C LEU A 133 4.93 -22.20 5.93
N PRO A 134 4.03 -23.20 5.94
CA PRO A 134 3.83 -24.10 4.79
C PRO A 134 3.34 -23.38 3.52
N GLN A 135 2.60 -22.27 3.69
CA GLN A 135 2.04 -21.49 2.58
C GLN A 135 2.84 -20.23 2.25
N VAL A 136 4.01 -20.02 2.87
CA VAL A 136 4.78 -18.78 2.67
C VAL A 136 5.18 -18.61 1.21
N SER A 137 4.98 -17.40 0.69
CA SER A 137 5.39 -17.00 -0.65
C SER A 137 6.75 -16.31 -0.63
N THR A 138 7.49 -16.38 -1.74
CA THR A 138 8.74 -15.63 -1.91
C THR A 138 8.53 -14.11 -1.82
N TYR A 139 7.35 -13.62 -2.23
CA TYR A 139 6.98 -12.20 -2.12
C TYR A 139 6.84 -11.77 -0.65
N THR A 140 6.16 -12.58 0.16
CA THR A 140 6.06 -12.34 1.62
C THR A 140 7.43 -12.27 2.26
N ILE A 141 8.29 -13.26 1.97
CA ILE A 141 9.66 -13.31 2.49
C ILE A 141 10.43 -12.04 2.09
N LEU A 142 10.36 -11.66 0.81
CA LEU A 142 11.02 -10.46 0.30
C LEU A 142 10.54 -9.19 1.02
N MET A 143 9.23 -9.02 1.22
CA MET A 143 8.69 -7.87 1.95
C MET A 143 9.19 -7.83 3.40
N VAL A 144 9.14 -8.95 4.11
CA VAL A 144 9.59 -9.05 5.50
C VAL A 144 11.08 -8.73 5.61
N LEU A 145 11.91 -9.25 4.70
CA LEU A 145 13.34 -8.96 4.67
C LEU A 145 13.60 -7.47 4.43
N ARG A 146 12.93 -6.84 3.46
CA ARG A 146 13.09 -5.40 3.17
C ARG A 146 12.64 -4.52 4.34
N GLU A 147 11.49 -4.82 4.93
CA GLU A 147 10.97 -4.08 6.09
C GLU A 147 11.90 -4.21 7.31
N ALA A 148 12.58 -5.35 7.47
CA ALA A 148 13.61 -5.56 8.48
C ALA A 148 15.00 -5.04 8.09
N GLY A 149 15.13 -4.34 6.95
CA GLY A 149 16.38 -3.74 6.50
C GLY A 149 17.38 -4.71 5.88
N PHE A 150 16.99 -5.93 5.52
CA PHE A 150 17.86 -6.85 4.79
C PHE A 150 17.98 -6.45 3.31
N THR A 151 19.21 -6.49 2.80
CA THR A 151 19.54 -6.24 1.40
C THR A 151 20.23 -7.43 0.77
N TRP A 152 19.99 -7.62 -0.53
CA TRP A 152 20.66 -8.64 -1.32
C TRP A 152 22.06 -8.16 -1.72
N GLN A 153 23.07 -8.95 -1.38
CA GLN A 153 24.48 -8.60 -1.62
C GLN A 153 25.05 -9.30 -2.87
N ALA A 154 26.12 -8.75 -3.43
CA ALA A 154 26.83 -9.31 -4.58
C ALA A 154 27.37 -10.74 -4.31
N SER A 155 27.63 -11.07 -3.05
CA SER A 155 27.98 -12.41 -2.56
C SER A 155 26.82 -13.42 -2.59
N ARG A 156 25.66 -13.03 -3.12
CA ARG A 156 24.41 -13.83 -3.17
C ARG A 156 23.88 -14.20 -1.78
N THR A 157 23.97 -13.26 -0.84
CA THR A 157 23.49 -13.43 0.53
C THR A 157 22.60 -12.27 0.94
N TRP A 158 21.57 -12.55 1.74
CA TRP A 158 20.80 -11.52 2.44
C TRP A 158 21.59 -11.05 3.67
N CYS A 159 21.80 -9.74 3.81
CA CYS A 159 22.50 -9.16 4.96
C CYS A 159 21.69 -8.03 5.56
N GLU A 160 21.71 -7.90 6.89
CA GLU A 160 21.14 -6.73 7.58
C GLU A 160 21.94 -5.49 7.18
N THR A 161 21.27 -4.53 6.57
CA THR A 161 21.85 -3.23 6.24
C THR A 161 22.21 -2.51 7.55
N GLY A 162 23.41 -1.93 7.63
CA GLY A 162 23.89 -1.23 8.82
C GLY A 162 24.74 -2.06 9.79
N LYS A 163 24.94 -3.37 9.54
CA LYS A 163 25.86 -4.21 10.32
C LYS A 163 27.05 -4.66 9.46
N VAL A 164 28.19 -3.97 9.61
CA VAL A 164 29.46 -4.40 8.98
C VAL A 164 30.27 -5.19 10.02
N LYS A 165 30.49 -6.48 9.76
CA LYS A 165 31.47 -7.28 10.53
C LYS A 165 32.87 -6.88 10.11
N ARG A 166 33.56 -6.05 10.90
CA ARG A 166 34.99 -5.74 10.68
C ARG A 166 35.84 -6.69 11.52
N LYS A 167 36.77 -7.38 10.87
CA LYS A 167 37.78 -8.22 11.53
C LYS A 167 38.90 -7.32 12.04
N ARG A 168 39.07 -7.19 13.36
CA ARG A 168 40.23 -6.52 13.99
C ARG A 168 41.13 -7.57 14.66
N LYS A 169 42.36 -7.17 15.05
CA LYS A 169 43.35 -8.05 15.70
C LYS A 169 42.83 -8.79 16.95
N SER A 170 41.77 -8.31 17.59
CA SER A 170 41.19 -8.88 18.82
C SER A 170 39.86 -9.63 18.62
N GLY A 171 39.41 -9.85 17.38
CA GLY A 171 38.17 -10.59 17.09
C GLY A 171 37.23 -9.88 16.11
N VAL A 172 36.13 -10.57 15.77
CA VAL A 172 35.07 -10.05 14.90
C VAL A 172 34.16 -9.18 15.75
N VAL A 173 34.12 -7.88 15.47
CA VAL A 173 33.22 -6.93 16.16
C VAL A 173 32.10 -6.55 15.20
N GLU A 174 30.86 -6.73 15.64
CA GLU A 174 29.70 -6.14 14.96
C GLU A 174 29.68 -4.65 15.24
N VAL A 175 29.89 -3.85 14.20
CA VAL A 175 29.80 -2.38 14.29
C VAL A 175 28.51 -1.96 13.61
N THR A 176 27.60 -1.38 14.40
CA THR A 176 26.37 -0.73 13.94
C THR A 176 26.73 0.68 13.48
N ASP A 177 26.54 0.96 12.19
CA ASP A 177 26.77 2.30 11.63
C ASP A 177 25.58 3.20 12.02
N PRO A 178 25.78 4.35 12.70
CA PRO A 178 24.68 5.17 13.22
C PRO A 178 23.98 6.03 12.16
N ASP A 179 24.35 5.96 10.88
CA ASP A 179 23.82 6.88 9.85
C ASP A 179 22.89 6.20 8.84
N THR A 180 21.77 5.65 9.33
CA THR A 180 20.67 5.18 8.48
C THR A 180 19.35 5.79 8.95
N GLU A 181 19.24 7.11 8.87
CA GLU A 181 17.93 7.72 8.68
C GLU A 181 17.53 7.60 7.21
N PRO A 182 16.30 7.14 6.88
CA PRO A 182 15.83 7.15 5.50
C PRO A 182 15.72 8.60 5.02
N LYS A 183 16.50 8.94 3.99
CA LYS A 183 16.41 10.22 3.27
C LYS A 183 14.96 10.46 2.85
N LYS A 184 14.33 11.50 3.41
CA LYS A 184 13.05 12.04 2.95
C LYS A 184 13.12 12.25 1.43
N ALA A 185 12.17 11.65 0.71
CA ALA A 185 12.01 11.88 -0.71
C ALA A 185 11.32 13.23 -0.93
N ASP A 186 12.12 14.28 -1.15
CA ASP A 186 11.62 15.51 -1.76
C ASP A 186 11.31 15.23 -3.24
N ARG A 187 10.02 15.30 -3.59
CA ARG A 187 9.56 15.37 -4.98
C ARG A 187 9.87 16.77 -5.51
N ALA A 188 10.91 16.89 -6.32
CA ALA A 188 11.08 17.98 -7.28
C ALA A 188 11.48 17.38 -8.63
N GLY A 189 10.64 17.59 -9.63
CA GLY A 189 10.80 17.03 -10.97
C GLY A 189 11.92 17.70 -11.76
N VAL A 190 12.53 16.94 -12.68
CA VAL A 190 13.45 17.41 -13.72
C VAL A 190 13.27 16.51 -14.97
N PRO A 191 13.37 17.04 -16.21
CA PRO A 191 12.69 16.50 -17.39
C PRO A 191 13.50 15.50 -18.23
N ASP A 192 12.78 14.80 -19.11
CA ASP A 192 13.26 13.83 -20.09
C ASP A 192 14.08 14.50 -21.21
N GLY A 193 15.26 13.96 -21.50
CA GLY A 193 16.20 14.48 -22.49
C GLY A 193 16.97 13.35 -23.16
N ARG A 194 16.34 12.67 -24.13
CA ARG A 194 17.03 11.71 -25.00
C ARG A 194 17.76 12.43 -26.14
N LYS A 195 19.10 12.38 -26.11
CA LYS A 195 19.95 12.69 -27.26
C LYS A 195 19.99 11.52 -28.24
N ALA A 196 19.64 11.76 -29.49
CA ALA A 196 19.95 10.90 -30.62
C ALA A 196 21.43 11.06 -31.02
N ARG A 197 22.12 9.93 -31.22
CA ARG A 197 23.48 9.88 -31.81
C ARG A 197 23.34 9.45 -33.26
N SER A 198 23.78 10.32 -34.16
CA SER A 198 23.98 10.08 -35.59
C SER A 198 25.26 9.27 -35.81
N ALA A 199 25.19 8.27 -36.69
CA ALA A 199 26.34 7.61 -37.29
C ALA A 199 26.17 7.73 -38.81
N GLY A 200 27.09 8.45 -39.45
CA GLY A 200 27.20 8.54 -40.91
C GLY A 200 28.05 7.39 -41.44
N LEU A 201 27.70 6.91 -42.62
CA LEU A 201 28.57 6.13 -43.49
C LEU A 201 28.27 6.55 -44.93
N ASP A 202 29.26 7.18 -45.55
CA ASP A 202 29.29 7.57 -46.95
C ASP A 202 29.70 6.36 -47.81
N ASP A 203 29.09 6.16 -48.99
CA ASP A 203 29.88 5.92 -50.20
C ASP A 203 29.15 6.31 -51.50
N ARG A 204 29.98 6.77 -52.42
CA ARG A 204 29.80 7.27 -53.79
C ARG A 204 29.02 6.33 -54.71
N SER A 205 28.33 6.92 -55.69
CA SER A 205 28.87 7.05 -57.06
C SER A 205 27.73 7.22 -58.07
N SER A 206 27.73 8.32 -58.84
CA SER A 206 27.49 8.31 -60.29
C SER A 206 27.49 9.74 -60.85
N ARG A 207 28.37 9.98 -61.81
CA ARG A 207 28.50 11.20 -62.60
C ARG A 207 28.51 10.80 -64.08
N ALA A 208 27.89 11.66 -64.88
CA ALA A 208 27.93 11.82 -66.34
C ALA A 208 26.99 10.95 -67.19
N LEU A 209 26.12 11.64 -67.95
CA LEU A 209 26.16 11.88 -69.41
C LEU A 209 25.15 13.03 -69.69
N SER A 210 25.56 14.20 -70.23
CA SER A 210 25.55 14.60 -71.67
C SER A 210 24.12 14.55 -72.27
N ASP A 211 23.54 15.48 -73.01
CA ASP A 211 23.90 16.62 -73.86
C ASP A 211 22.58 17.45 -73.98
N GLY A 212 22.52 18.77 -74.12
CA GLY A 212 22.80 19.46 -75.38
C GLY A 212 21.54 20.11 -75.97
N THR A 213 21.56 21.45 -76.07
CA THR A 213 20.98 22.33 -77.11
C THR A 213 19.46 22.55 -77.26
N LEU A 214 19.07 23.84 -77.29
CA LEU A 214 18.23 24.57 -78.29
C LEU A 214 17.80 25.91 -77.62
N SER A 215 18.44 27.04 -77.89
CA SER A 215 18.25 27.97 -79.02
C SER A 215 16.79 28.43 -79.24
N GLY A 216 16.59 29.75 -79.23
CA GLY A 216 15.52 30.38 -80.00
C GLY A 216 14.63 31.35 -79.23
N SER A 217 15.04 32.62 -79.29
CA SER A 217 14.29 33.89 -79.32
C SER A 217 12.79 33.93 -79.01
#